data_AF-A0A5N4AAJ2-F1
#
_entry.id   AF-A0A5N4AAJ2-F1
#
_cell.length_a   1.000
_cell.length_b   1.000
_cell.length_c   1.000
_cell.angle_alpha   90.00
_cell.angle_beta   90.00
_cell.angle_gamma   90.00
#
_symmetry.space_group_name_H-M   'P 1'
#
loop_
_entity.id
_entity.type
_entity.pdbx_description
1 polymer ?
#
loop_
_entity_poly.entity_id
_entity_poly.type
_entity_poly.pdbx_seq_one_letter_code
_entity_poly.pdbx_strand_id
1 'polypeptide(L)'
;MGATFLNPEIDLESLRGNHCKINGQTATDDRDVTSDDPCLKCRCNDGRLTCSKKACPVLQCSADRQHQPPGECCPKCTGTRSLYTYPKTCTLGSRFHRDGERFDMERCTKCSCINETSVCHRDSCPILNCAHEFQQKRPGNCCKECVFPEEFRMQCSYGGVDGQSWKLDACSSCKCAQGMPSCAMTRCNVTLPCPPGSRLVHPPGECCGRCEESEGVCMAFGDPHYKTFDGKIYSFQGVGRYQFVADCEHHNFSIRVANVYQNKNSKTSTLTKRVAIKSGKMRINLGQNLRTKINGQKVDLPYKIEQKLQIEKFKDHLVIDLLNGVRILWTGKSFLELTVPASYKNKLCGLCGNFNNNVQDDLKLRKGPVVKESDILMFGASWCVGSKAVCAKYAKQTSKIRPCKAKRVDKNPCKYLTSTDLFNGCDSKLNYNKYYKACMMDMCECPSGRCYCESLMAYARECNHLGVDVPNWKKHSYCVANKSRRKAAQRTGLSKEKIDLLMKQRGINRTRSAQAPLPIQ
;
A
#
# COMPACT_ATOMS: atom_id res chain seq x y z
N MET A 1 -24.23 15.80 -10.52
CA MET A 1 -23.95 14.47 -11.10
C MET A 1 -22.44 14.44 -11.31
N GLY A 2 -21.61 13.80 -10.49
CA GLY A 2 -21.81 12.48 -9.88
C GLY A 2 -21.58 11.42 -10.94
N ALA A 3 -20.32 11.00 -11.12
CA ALA A 3 -19.91 9.59 -11.22
C ALA A 3 -18.40 9.46 -11.54
N THR A 4 -17.65 9.16 -10.47
CA THR A 4 -16.55 8.17 -10.38
C THR A 4 -16.41 7.18 -11.53
N PHE A 5 -15.17 6.88 -11.97
CA PHE A 5 -14.62 5.52 -12.24
C PHE A 5 -13.08 5.65 -12.24
N LEU A 6 -12.35 5.10 -11.26
CA LEU A 6 -11.89 3.72 -11.09
C LEU A 6 -10.71 3.32 -12.02
N ASN A 7 -9.52 3.24 -11.41
CA ASN A 7 -8.40 2.36 -11.79
C ASN A 7 -8.88 0.91 -11.88
N PRO A 8 -8.30 0.04 -12.75
CA PRO A 8 -7.17 -0.78 -12.28
C PRO A 8 -6.11 -1.24 -13.32
N GLU A 9 -4.92 -1.47 -12.76
CA GLU A 9 -3.94 -2.58 -12.95
C GLU A 9 -3.39 -2.97 -14.35
N ILE A 10 -2.05 -2.92 -14.39
CA ILE A 10 -1.13 -3.31 -15.46
C ILE A 10 -0.65 -4.73 -15.16
N ASP A 11 -0.88 -5.66 -16.10
CA ASP A 11 -0.40 -7.05 -16.06
C ASP A 11 0.99 -7.19 -16.73
N LEU A 12 1.70 -8.23 -16.31
CA LEU A 12 3.13 -8.17 -16.07
C LEU A 12 3.85 -9.35 -16.73
N GLU A 13 3.71 -9.42 -18.05
CA GLU A 13 4.46 -10.34 -18.92
C GLU A 13 5.07 -9.65 -20.17
N SER A 14 5.07 -8.31 -20.24
CA SER A 14 5.41 -7.55 -21.45
C SER A 14 6.93 -7.32 -21.72
N LEU A 15 7.85 -7.98 -21.00
CA LEU A 15 9.30 -7.71 -21.10
C LEU A 15 10.02 -8.42 -22.25
N ARG A 16 9.29 -9.08 -23.15
CA ARG A 16 9.74 -9.43 -24.51
C ARG A 16 8.54 -9.43 -25.45
N GLY A 17 8.55 -8.62 -26.52
CA GLY A 17 7.68 -8.90 -27.65
C GLY A 17 7.31 -7.69 -28.49
N ASN A 18 7.01 -7.97 -29.74
CA ASN A 18 6.38 -7.10 -30.72
C ASN A 18 4.97 -6.73 -30.22
N HIS A 19 4.79 -5.61 -29.51
CA HIS A 19 3.48 -5.21 -28.99
C HIS A 19 3.25 -3.69 -29.03
N CYS A 20 2.01 -3.27 -29.21
CA CYS A 20 1.58 -1.88 -29.36
C CYS A 20 0.55 -1.53 -28.28
N LYS A 21 0.50 -0.25 -27.88
CA LYS A 21 -0.48 0.25 -26.91
C LYS A 21 -1.43 1.29 -27.52
N ILE A 22 -2.74 1.09 -27.36
CA ILE A 22 -3.80 2.06 -27.71
C ILE A 22 -4.85 2.10 -26.59
N ASN A 23 -5.32 3.29 -26.20
CA ASN A 23 -6.29 3.52 -25.11
C ASN A 23 -6.01 2.70 -23.82
N GLY A 24 -4.75 2.50 -23.46
CA GLY A 24 -4.36 1.75 -22.25
C GLY A 24 -4.32 0.22 -22.39
N GLN A 25 -4.70 -0.36 -23.53
CA GLN A 25 -4.61 -1.79 -23.80
C GLN A 25 -3.29 -2.15 -24.52
N THR A 26 -2.71 -3.31 -24.23
CA THR A 26 -1.48 -3.82 -24.88
C THR A 26 -1.85 -4.95 -25.82
N ALA A 27 -1.52 -4.82 -27.12
CA ALA A 27 -1.78 -5.84 -28.13
C ALA A 27 -0.46 -6.39 -28.68
N THR A 28 -0.35 -7.71 -28.75
CA THR A 28 0.77 -8.42 -29.39
C THR A 28 0.74 -8.25 -30.91
N ASP A 29 1.83 -8.64 -31.57
CA ASP A 29 1.95 -8.62 -33.02
C ASP A 29 0.83 -9.35 -33.74
N ASP A 30 0.44 -8.83 -34.91
CA ASP A 30 -0.64 -9.32 -35.78
C ASP A 30 -2.04 -9.41 -35.11
N ARG A 31 -2.23 -8.81 -33.93
CA ARG A 31 -3.56 -8.71 -33.29
C ARG A 31 -4.26 -7.40 -33.57
N ASP A 32 -5.57 -7.49 -33.82
CA ASP A 32 -6.48 -6.35 -33.86
C ASP A 32 -6.72 -5.82 -32.43
N VAL A 33 -6.56 -4.50 -32.22
CA VAL A 33 -6.72 -3.81 -30.94
C VAL A 33 -8.10 -3.17 -30.86
N THR A 34 -8.80 -3.38 -29.75
CA THR A 34 -10.13 -2.80 -29.49
C THR A 34 -10.04 -1.38 -28.95
N SER A 35 -10.75 -0.46 -29.61
CA SER A 35 -10.91 0.96 -29.23
C SER A 35 -12.33 1.20 -28.71
N ASP A 36 -12.52 2.24 -27.89
CA ASP A 36 -13.84 2.72 -27.45
C ASP A 36 -14.69 3.20 -28.64
N ASP A 37 -14.05 3.53 -29.77
CA ASP A 37 -14.71 3.69 -31.06
C ASP A 37 -14.83 2.30 -31.72
N PRO A 38 -16.02 1.67 -31.74
CA PRO A 38 -16.18 0.33 -32.29
C PRO A 38 -15.86 0.26 -33.79
N CYS A 39 -15.77 1.41 -34.48
CA CYS A 39 -15.37 1.51 -35.88
C CYS A 39 -13.88 1.68 -36.10
N LEU A 40 -13.09 1.89 -35.06
CA LEU A 40 -11.63 1.98 -35.20
C LEU A 40 -11.03 0.58 -35.01
N LYS A 41 -10.36 0.08 -36.05
CA LYS A 41 -9.57 -1.15 -36.00
C LYS A 41 -8.11 -0.80 -36.13
N CYS A 42 -7.34 -1.12 -35.10
CA CYS A 42 -5.91 -0.94 -35.11
C CYS A 42 -5.21 -2.29 -35.13
N ARG A 43 -4.10 -2.41 -35.84
CA ARG A 43 -3.26 -3.60 -35.86
C ARG A 43 -1.86 -3.23 -35.43
N CYS A 44 -1.31 -4.03 -34.54
CA CYS A 44 0.10 -3.92 -34.18
C CYS A 44 0.93 -4.81 -35.09
N ASN A 45 1.89 -4.22 -35.80
CA ASN A 45 2.90 -4.94 -36.59
C ASN A 45 4.31 -4.49 -36.14
N ASP A 46 5.09 -5.38 -35.56
CA ASP A 46 6.43 -5.20 -35.03
C ASP A 46 6.59 -3.94 -34.14
N GLY A 47 5.61 -3.72 -33.25
CA GLY A 47 5.57 -2.53 -32.39
C GLY A 47 5.13 -1.23 -33.08
N ARG A 48 4.83 -1.27 -34.39
CA ARG A 48 4.18 -0.18 -35.14
C ARG A 48 2.67 -0.40 -35.22
N LEU A 49 1.92 0.59 -34.73
CA LEU A 49 0.47 0.56 -34.72
C LEU A 49 -0.10 1.18 -36.00
N THR A 50 -0.85 0.39 -36.77
CA THR A 50 -1.53 0.84 -37.99
C THR A 50 -3.02 0.78 -37.79
N CYS A 51 -3.70 1.91 -37.85
CA CYS A 51 -5.13 2.01 -37.59
C CYS A 51 -5.92 2.34 -38.85
N SER A 52 -7.11 1.75 -38.96
CA SER A 52 -8.08 1.96 -40.02
C SER A 52 -9.46 2.16 -39.41
N LYS A 53 -10.24 3.08 -39.96
CA LYS A 53 -11.61 3.33 -39.52
C LYS A 53 -12.59 2.69 -40.49
N LYS A 54 -13.44 1.79 -40.01
CA LYS A 54 -14.44 1.08 -40.81
C LYS A 54 -15.56 2.03 -41.23
N ALA A 55 -15.81 2.11 -42.53
CA ALA A 55 -17.04 2.70 -43.04
C ALA A 55 -18.20 1.71 -42.87
N CYS A 56 -19.34 2.18 -42.36
CA CYS A 56 -20.54 1.37 -42.21
C CYS A 56 -21.32 1.28 -43.50
N PRO A 57 -21.98 0.12 -43.73
CA PRO A 57 -22.85 -0.05 -44.87
C PRO A 57 -23.99 0.96 -44.79
N VAL A 58 -24.38 1.46 -45.94
CA VAL A 58 -25.55 2.31 -46.07
C VAL A 58 -26.79 1.41 -45.98
N LEU A 59 -27.60 1.64 -44.96
CA LEU A 59 -28.75 0.78 -44.67
C LEU A 59 -29.97 1.16 -45.49
N GLN A 60 -30.75 0.14 -45.83
CA GLN A 60 -31.94 0.22 -46.66
C GLN A 60 -33.21 0.60 -45.89
N CYS A 61 -33.15 0.66 -44.56
CA CYS A 61 -34.25 1.06 -43.71
C CYS A 61 -34.13 2.52 -43.29
N SER A 62 -35.27 3.13 -42.95
CA SER A 62 -35.33 4.48 -42.41
C SER A 62 -34.63 4.56 -41.05
N ALA A 63 -34.11 5.75 -40.68
CA ALA A 63 -33.29 5.96 -39.49
C ALA A 63 -34.01 5.53 -38.18
N ASP A 64 -35.34 5.67 -38.13
CA ASP A 64 -36.19 5.23 -37.02
C ASP A 64 -36.21 3.70 -36.81
N ARG A 65 -35.86 2.91 -37.82
CA ARG A 65 -35.75 1.43 -37.74
C ARG A 65 -34.31 0.93 -37.67
N GLN A 66 -33.36 1.85 -37.70
CA GLN A 66 -31.95 1.51 -37.52
C GLN A 66 -31.67 1.40 -36.03
N HIS A 67 -31.19 0.23 -35.63
CA HIS A 67 -30.69 0.00 -34.30
C HIS A 67 -29.21 -0.34 -34.41
N GLN A 68 -28.37 0.36 -33.65
CA GLN A 68 -26.98 -0.02 -33.50
C GLN A 68 -26.84 -0.96 -32.31
N PRO A 69 -26.56 -2.26 -32.55
CA PRO A 69 -26.36 -3.20 -31.47
C PRO A 69 -25.20 -2.74 -30.58
N PRO A 70 -25.30 -2.89 -29.24
CA PRO A 70 -24.22 -2.55 -28.33
C PRO A 70 -22.90 -3.22 -28.73
N GLY A 71 -21.82 -2.44 -28.82
CA GLY A 71 -20.48 -2.93 -29.18
C GLY A 71 -20.22 -3.13 -30.68
N GLU A 72 -21.21 -2.96 -31.55
CA GLU A 72 -21.01 -3.04 -33.00
C GLU A 72 -20.72 -1.67 -33.63
N CYS A 73 -19.76 -1.62 -34.57
CA CYS A 73 -19.44 -0.40 -35.31
C CYS A 73 -20.66 0.15 -36.08
N CYS A 74 -21.46 -0.74 -36.65
CA CYS A 74 -22.44 -0.36 -37.66
C CYS A 74 -23.87 -0.65 -37.23
N PRO A 75 -24.81 0.26 -37.56
CA PRO A 75 -26.21 0.02 -37.33
C PRO A 75 -26.71 -1.16 -38.18
N LYS A 76 -27.83 -1.74 -37.75
CA LYS A 76 -28.59 -2.77 -38.47
C LYS A 76 -30.06 -2.35 -38.55
N CYS A 77 -30.74 -2.82 -39.58
CA CYS A 77 -32.18 -2.66 -39.67
C CYS A 77 -32.90 -3.64 -38.76
N THR A 78 -33.97 -3.20 -38.10
CA THR A 78 -34.87 -4.05 -37.31
C THR A 78 -36.22 -4.22 -38.02
N GLY A 79 -36.83 -5.40 -37.87
CA GLY A 79 -38.12 -5.77 -38.48
C GLY A 79 -38.01 -6.58 -39.77
N THR A 80 -39.16 -6.99 -40.31
CA THR A 80 -39.29 -7.73 -41.57
C THR A 80 -39.60 -6.77 -42.72
N ARG A 81 -39.03 -7.05 -43.90
CA ARG A 81 -39.22 -6.25 -45.12
C ARG A 81 -40.22 -6.96 -46.04
N SER A 82 -41.28 -6.27 -46.42
CA SER A 82 -42.05 -6.60 -47.62
C SER A 82 -41.61 -5.67 -48.74
N LEU A 83 -40.99 -6.24 -49.77
CA LEU A 83 -40.51 -5.49 -50.94
C LEU A 83 -41.69 -5.22 -51.88
N TYR A 84 -42.16 -3.97 -51.93
CA TYR A 84 -42.89 -3.46 -53.09
C TYR A 84 -41.87 -2.79 -54.00
N THR A 85 -41.40 -3.50 -55.02
CA THR A 85 -40.51 -2.97 -56.06
C THR A 85 -41.35 -2.33 -57.15
N TYR A 86 -41.15 -1.03 -57.37
CA TYR A 86 -41.71 -0.33 -58.53
C TYR A 86 -40.69 -0.39 -59.68
N PRO A 87 -41.11 -0.73 -60.91
CA PRO A 87 -40.21 -0.80 -62.07
C PRO A 87 -39.45 0.53 -62.25
N LYS A 88 -38.16 0.44 -62.59
CA LYS A 88 -37.24 1.57 -62.84
C LYS A 88 -36.96 2.51 -61.65
N THR A 89 -37.09 2.03 -60.42
CA THR A 89 -36.77 2.82 -59.22
C THR A 89 -35.89 2.07 -58.23
N CYS A 90 -35.01 2.81 -57.54
CA CYS A 90 -34.30 2.33 -56.37
C CYS A 90 -35.00 2.83 -55.11
N THR A 91 -35.15 1.98 -54.11
CA THR A 91 -35.64 2.39 -52.79
C THR A 91 -34.46 2.37 -51.82
N LEU A 92 -34.21 3.48 -51.12
CA LEU A 92 -33.23 3.55 -50.04
C LEU A 92 -33.84 4.28 -48.83
N GLY A 93 -34.03 3.56 -47.72
CA GLY A 93 -34.78 4.07 -46.58
C GLY A 93 -36.28 4.17 -46.90
N SER A 94 -36.85 5.36 -46.81
CA SER A 94 -38.25 5.67 -47.19
C SER A 94 -38.37 6.45 -48.51
N ARG A 95 -37.26 6.66 -49.23
CA ARG A 95 -37.22 7.46 -50.47
C ARG A 95 -37.09 6.57 -51.70
N PHE A 96 -37.73 7.02 -52.79
CA PHE A 96 -37.65 6.42 -54.12
C PHE A 96 -36.79 7.32 -55.02
N HIS A 97 -35.85 6.71 -55.72
CA HIS A 97 -34.93 7.38 -56.64
C HIS A 97 -35.09 6.76 -58.02
N ARG A 98 -35.07 7.60 -59.05
CA ARG A 98 -35.20 7.13 -60.44
C ARG A 98 -33.91 6.45 -60.90
N ASP A 99 -34.04 5.49 -61.80
CA ASP A 99 -32.88 4.88 -62.45
C ASP A 99 -31.99 5.97 -63.10
N GLY A 100 -30.69 5.95 -62.76
CA GLY A 100 -29.69 6.96 -63.15
C GLY A 100 -29.51 8.15 -62.19
N GLU A 101 -30.36 8.30 -61.17
CA GLU A 101 -30.30 9.42 -60.21
C GLU A 101 -29.12 9.29 -59.24
N ARG A 102 -28.40 10.39 -58.99
CA ARG A 102 -27.38 10.51 -57.93
C ARG A 102 -27.92 11.38 -56.79
N PHE A 103 -27.71 10.95 -55.56
CA PHE A 103 -28.26 11.62 -54.39
C PHE A 103 -27.37 11.42 -53.15
N ASP A 104 -27.35 12.42 -52.27
CA ASP A 104 -26.60 12.38 -51.01
C ASP A 104 -27.55 12.05 -49.85
N MET A 105 -27.22 11.02 -49.07
CA MET A 105 -28.05 10.60 -47.93
C MET A 105 -27.57 11.23 -46.61
N GLU A 106 -26.26 11.38 -46.43
CA GLU A 106 -25.60 12.02 -45.29
C GLU A 106 -24.35 12.76 -45.78
N ARG A 107 -23.78 13.67 -44.96
CA ARG A 107 -22.61 14.50 -45.35
C ARG A 107 -21.34 13.71 -45.74
N CYS A 108 -21.32 12.39 -45.53
CA CYS A 108 -20.22 11.48 -45.87
C CYS A 108 -20.62 10.37 -46.86
N THR A 109 -21.88 10.36 -47.35
CA THR A 109 -22.45 9.22 -48.07
C THR A 109 -23.07 9.66 -49.38
N LYS A 110 -22.49 9.21 -50.49
CA LYS A 110 -22.94 9.49 -51.85
C LYS A 110 -23.56 8.24 -52.46
N CYS A 111 -24.76 8.34 -53.00
CA CYS A 111 -25.50 7.22 -53.57
C CYS A 111 -25.87 7.46 -55.03
N SER A 112 -26.10 6.38 -55.77
CA SER A 112 -26.59 6.39 -57.14
C SER A 112 -27.55 5.23 -57.37
N CYS A 113 -28.63 5.46 -58.11
CA CYS A 113 -29.55 4.42 -58.53
C CYS A 113 -29.13 3.86 -59.90
N ILE A 114 -28.78 2.58 -59.97
CA ILE A 114 -28.29 1.93 -61.18
C ILE A 114 -29.00 0.59 -61.36
N ASN A 115 -29.73 0.42 -62.45
CA ASN A 115 -30.54 -0.76 -62.75
C ASN A 115 -31.39 -1.19 -61.55
N GLU A 116 -32.20 -0.25 -61.03
CA GLU A 116 -33.09 -0.47 -59.88
C GLU A 116 -32.37 -0.81 -58.55
N THR A 117 -31.03 -0.73 -58.53
CA THR A 117 -30.19 -0.99 -57.35
C THR A 117 -29.52 0.30 -56.85
N SER A 118 -29.69 0.61 -55.56
CA SER A 118 -28.97 1.71 -54.93
C SER A 118 -27.51 1.32 -54.63
N VAL A 119 -26.56 1.98 -55.27
CA VAL A 119 -25.11 1.83 -55.03
C VAL A 119 -24.61 3.05 -54.26
N CYS A 120 -24.05 2.85 -53.07
CA CYS A 120 -23.61 3.94 -52.21
C CYS A 120 -22.15 3.80 -51.79
N HIS A 121 -21.44 4.92 -51.73
CA HIS A 121 -20.08 5.05 -51.22
C HIS A 121 -20.08 5.94 -49.97
N ARG A 122 -19.37 5.50 -48.92
CA ARG A 122 -19.23 6.27 -47.68
C ARG A 122 -17.75 6.57 -47.39
N ASP A 123 -17.42 7.84 -47.27
CA ASP A 123 -16.05 8.30 -46.99
C ASP A 123 -15.64 7.96 -45.55
N SER A 124 -14.38 7.53 -45.36
CA SER A 124 -13.82 7.21 -44.04
C SER A 124 -13.01 8.39 -43.51
N CYS A 125 -13.26 8.79 -42.27
CA CYS A 125 -12.57 9.93 -41.67
C CYS A 125 -11.15 9.58 -41.20
N PRO A 126 -10.19 10.52 -41.35
CA PRO A 126 -8.83 10.33 -40.87
C PRO A 126 -8.79 10.25 -39.34
N ILE A 127 -7.76 9.58 -38.84
CA ILE A 127 -7.49 9.49 -37.40
C ILE A 127 -6.81 10.79 -36.98
N LEU A 128 -7.37 11.44 -35.95
CA LEU A 128 -6.90 12.74 -35.48
C LEU A 128 -5.93 12.56 -34.31
N ASN A 129 -4.79 13.27 -34.36
CA ASN A 129 -3.71 13.18 -33.37
C ASN A 129 -3.84 14.23 -32.25
N CYS A 130 -5.04 14.76 -32.02
CA CYS A 130 -5.33 15.72 -30.96
C CYS A 130 -6.38 15.18 -29.99
N ALA A 131 -6.32 15.63 -28.74
CA ALA A 131 -7.30 15.28 -27.72
C ALA A 131 -8.72 15.68 -28.15
N HIS A 132 -9.73 14.99 -27.63
CA HIS A 132 -11.12 15.12 -28.09
C HIS A 132 -11.65 16.55 -27.94
N GLU A 133 -11.21 17.30 -26.93
CA GLU A 133 -11.55 18.71 -26.73
C GLU A 133 -11.09 19.65 -27.85
N PHE A 134 -10.07 19.28 -28.63
CA PHE A 134 -9.55 20.07 -29.76
C PHE A 134 -10.10 19.61 -31.12
N GLN A 135 -11.00 18.63 -31.15
CA GLN A 135 -11.58 18.13 -32.39
C GLN A 135 -12.89 18.86 -32.70
N GLN A 136 -12.91 19.64 -33.77
CA GLN A 136 -14.11 20.36 -34.22
C GLN A 136 -14.58 19.87 -35.60
N LYS A 137 -15.91 19.83 -35.79
CA LYS A 137 -16.53 19.50 -37.08
C LYS A 137 -16.98 20.79 -37.77
N ARG A 138 -16.34 21.15 -38.89
CA ARG A 138 -16.74 22.33 -39.65
C ARG A 138 -18.11 22.13 -40.31
N PRO A 139 -18.96 23.18 -40.41
CA PRO A 139 -20.22 23.10 -41.14
C PRO A 139 -19.97 22.66 -42.60
N GLY A 140 -20.62 21.58 -43.02
CA GLY A 140 -20.50 21.04 -44.38
C GLY A 140 -19.45 19.94 -44.55
N ASN A 141 -18.46 19.83 -43.65
CA ASN A 141 -17.44 18.78 -43.73
C ASN A 141 -17.95 17.45 -43.16
N CYS A 142 -17.54 16.37 -43.82
CA CYS A 142 -17.78 15.00 -43.35
C CYS A 142 -17.07 14.73 -42.00
N CYS A 143 -15.80 15.16 -41.88
CA CYS A 143 -14.91 14.76 -40.80
C CYS A 143 -14.62 15.88 -39.79
N LYS A 144 -14.28 15.48 -38.55
CA LYS A 144 -13.70 16.37 -37.55
C LYS A 144 -12.25 16.71 -37.97
N GLU A 145 -11.78 17.87 -37.54
CA GLU A 145 -10.42 18.35 -37.72
C GLU A 145 -9.87 18.81 -36.36
N CYS A 146 -8.55 18.76 -36.21
CA CYS A 146 -7.88 19.35 -35.04
C CYS A 146 -7.85 20.87 -35.17
N VAL A 147 -8.52 21.56 -34.26
CA VAL A 147 -8.55 23.02 -34.18
C VAL A 147 -7.95 23.42 -32.83
N PHE A 148 -6.76 24.00 -32.89
CA PHE A 148 -6.08 24.55 -31.72
C PHE A 148 -6.38 26.05 -31.58
N PRO A 149 -6.52 26.58 -30.35
CA PRO A 149 -6.63 28.02 -30.08
C PRO A 149 -5.46 28.80 -30.72
N GLU A 150 -5.67 30.05 -31.13
CA GLU A 150 -4.62 30.88 -31.77
C GLU A 150 -3.35 31.01 -30.92
N GLU A 151 -3.48 30.98 -29.59
CA GLU A 151 -2.36 31.02 -28.64
C GLU A 151 -1.35 29.87 -28.85
N PHE A 152 -1.80 28.70 -29.32
CA PHE A 152 -0.93 27.55 -29.65
C PHE A 152 -0.34 27.61 -31.06
N ARG A 153 -0.90 28.41 -31.97
CA ARG A 153 -0.35 28.61 -33.33
C ARG A 153 0.87 29.53 -33.36
N MET A 154 1.10 30.32 -32.32
CA MET A 154 2.12 31.39 -32.32
C MET A 154 3.56 30.95 -31.98
N GLN A 155 3.82 29.67 -31.67
CA GLN A 155 5.18 29.22 -31.27
C GLN A 155 6.10 28.72 -32.39
N CYS A 156 5.61 28.46 -33.61
CA CYS A 156 6.48 28.32 -34.80
C CYS A 156 6.62 29.65 -35.57
N SER A 157 5.90 30.71 -35.23
CA SER A 157 5.86 31.97 -36.01
C SER A 157 6.38 33.22 -35.30
N TYR A 158 6.70 33.18 -34.00
CA TYR A 158 7.44 34.27 -33.35
C TYR A 158 8.61 33.74 -32.51
N GLY A 159 9.76 33.52 -33.19
CA GLY A 159 11.06 33.21 -32.58
C GLY A 159 11.53 31.75 -32.67
N GLY A 160 10.74 30.85 -33.27
CA GLY A 160 11.07 29.44 -33.44
C GLY A 160 11.70 29.12 -34.79
N VAL A 161 13.02 28.96 -34.88
CA VAL A 161 13.70 28.61 -36.15
C VAL A 161 13.35 27.17 -36.55
N ASP A 162 13.18 26.89 -37.84
CA ASP A 162 13.00 25.52 -38.33
C ASP A 162 14.15 24.63 -37.82
N GLY A 163 13.81 23.49 -37.21
CA GLY A 163 14.77 22.63 -36.52
C GLY A 163 14.88 22.83 -34.99
N GLN A 164 14.26 23.87 -34.41
CA GLN A 164 14.26 24.07 -32.97
C GLN A 164 13.37 23.06 -32.25
N SER A 165 13.88 22.54 -31.12
CA SER A 165 13.16 21.64 -30.22
C SER A 165 12.88 22.31 -28.87
N TRP A 166 11.69 22.10 -28.30
CA TRP A 166 11.31 22.59 -26.97
C TRP A 166 10.61 21.50 -26.15
N LYS A 167 10.71 21.58 -24.82
CA LYS A 167 9.94 20.73 -23.91
C LYS A 167 8.60 21.41 -23.59
N LEU A 168 7.50 20.66 -23.71
CA LEU A 168 6.16 21.07 -23.26
C LEU A 168 5.99 20.81 -21.76
N ASP A 169 6.43 19.62 -21.33
CA ASP A 169 6.39 19.17 -19.96
C ASP A 169 7.55 18.17 -19.72
N ALA A 170 7.57 17.51 -18.56
CA ALA A 170 8.61 16.54 -18.24
C ALA A 170 8.65 15.35 -19.22
N CYS A 171 7.51 14.96 -19.77
CA CYS A 171 7.30 13.82 -20.65
C CYS A 171 7.24 14.15 -22.14
N SER A 172 6.97 15.40 -22.52
CA SER A 172 6.64 15.76 -23.89
C SER A 172 7.63 16.77 -24.46
N SER A 173 8.12 16.52 -25.68
CA SER A 173 8.97 17.47 -26.42
C SER A 173 8.49 17.62 -27.84
N CYS A 174 8.61 18.82 -28.39
CA CYS A 174 8.23 19.14 -29.75
C CYS A 174 9.43 19.65 -30.54
N LYS A 175 9.34 19.50 -31.86
CA LYS A 175 10.29 20.05 -32.83
C LYS A 175 9.51 20.76 -33.94
N CYS A 176 9.93 21.97 -34.32
CA CYS A 176 9.40 22.61 -35.52
C CYS A 176 10.11 21.99 -36.73
N ALA A 177 9.34 21.44 -37.66
CA ALA A 177 9.81 20.93 -38.94
C ALA A 177 8.93 21.49 -40.05
N GLN A 178 9.52 22.24 -40.98
CA GLN A 178 8.83 22.87 -42.12
C GLN A 178 7.66 23.77 -41.67
N GLY A 179 7.85 24.50 -40.57
CA GLY A 179 6.81 25.38 -40.00
C GLY A 179 5.68 24.64 -39.27
N MET A 180 5.76 23.31 -39.13
CA MET A 180 4.79 22.49 -38.41
C MET A 180 5.39 21.90 -37.13
N PRO A 181 4.76 22.07 -35.96
CA PRO A 181 5.21 21.42 -34.73
C PRO A 181 4.92 19.92 -34.78
N SER A 182 5.95 19.11 -34.51
CA SER A 182 5.87 17.66 -34.33
C SER A 182 6.31 17.29 -32.92
N CYS A 183 5.41 16.70 -32.14
CA CYS A 183 5.63 16.39 -30.73
C CYS A 183 5.74 14.89 -30.48
N ALA A 184 6.63 14.51 -29.57
CA ALA A 184 6.85 13.15 -29.13
C ALA A 184 6.82 13.07 -27.59
N MET A 185 6.18 12.03 -27.09
CA MET A 185 6.22 11.66 -25.67
C MET A 185 7.40 10.72 -25.41
N THR A 186 8.04 10.93 -24.27
CA THR A 186 9.11 10.09 -23.74
C THR A 186 8.50 8.75 -23.32
N ARG A 187 9.07 7.65 -23.81
CA ARG A 187 8.68 6.29 -23.40
C ARG A 187 9.51 5.88 -22.19
N CYS A 188 8.85 5.46 -21.13
CA CYS A 188 9.50 5.04 -19.90
C CYS A 188 9.87 3.57 -19.94
N ASN A 189 11.15 3.29 -19.77
CA ASN A 189 11.69 1.92 -19.71
C ASN A 189 11.82 1.49 -18.25
N VAL A 190 10.69 1.38 -17.55
CA VAL A 190 10.65 0.92 -16.15
C VAL A 190 10.11 -0.49 -16.11
N THR A 191 10.88 -1.41 -15.55
CA THR A 191 10.41 -2.76 -15.25
C THR A 191 9.46 -2.70 -14.07
N LEU A 192 8.18 -2.94 -14.33
CA LEU A 192 7.16 -3.11 -13.29
C LEU A 192 6.80 -4.60 -13.21
N PRO A 193 6.57 -5.17 -12.00
CA PRO A 193 6.56 -4.41 -10.76
C PRO A 193 8.02 -4.21 -10.35
N CYS A 194 8.24 -3.27 -9.44
CA CYS A 194 9.58 -3.09 -8.95
C CYS A 194 10.10 -4.40 -8.29
N PRO A 195 11.40 -4.70 -8.39
CA PRO A 195 11.98 -5.86 -7.73
C PRO A 195 11.63 -5.95 -6.24
N PRO A 196 11.63 -7.15 -5.63
CA PRO A 196 11.37 -7.30 -4.20
C PRO A 196 12.22 -6.35 -3.35
N GLY A 197 11.59 -5.70 -2.37
CA GLY A 197 12.23 -4.70 -1.52
C GLY A 197 12.53 -3.35 -2.19
N SER A 198 11.88 -3.04 -3.31
CA SER A 198 11.91 -1.72 -3.95
C SER A 198 10.50 -1.24 -4.30
N ARG A 199 10.34 0.07 -4.52
CA ARG A 199 9.07 0.70 -4.86
C ARG A 199 9.24 1.67 -6.02
N LEU A 200 8.17 1.88 -6.79
CA LEU A 200 8.15 2.89 -7.84
C LEU A 200 8.11 4.28 -7.21
N VAL A 201 9.10 5.11 -7.53
CA VAL A 201 9.16 6.52 -7.15
C VAL A 201 9.11 7.36 -8.40
N HIS A 202 8.33 8.45 -8.38
CA HIS A 202 8.31 9.47 -9.43
C HIS A 202 9.03 10.73 -8.94
N PRO A 203 10.30 10.95 -9.34
CA PRO A 203 11.02 12.15 -8.96
C PRO A 203 10.31 13.41 -9.47
N PRO A 204 10.23 14.49 -8.68
CA PRO A 204 9.65 15.75 -9.13
C PRO A 204 10.36 16.27 -10.38
N GLY A 205 9.60 16.56 -11.44
CA GLY A 205 10.14 17.11 -12.69
C GLY A 205 10.70 16.07 -13.68
N GLU A 206 10.67 14.78 -13.34
CA GLU A 206 11.02 13.70 -14.27
C GLU A 206 9.77 13.04 -14.87
N CYS A 207 9.84 12.63 -16.14
CA CYS A 207 8.74 11.92 -16.78
C CYS A 207 8.53 10.53 -16.20
N CYS A 208 9.63 9.80 -16.04
CA CYS A 208 9.62 8.38 -15.75
C CYS A 208 9.84 8.13 -14.28
N GLY A 209 9.02 7.23 -13.73
CA GLY A 209 9.33 6.67 -12.42
C GLY A 209 10.59 5.81 -12.49
N ARG A 210 11.16 5.49 -11.34
CA ARG A 210 12.22 4.49 -11.22
C ARG A 210 12.01 3.67 -9.96
N CYS A 211 12.45 2.42 -9.99
CA CYS A 211 12.41 1.58 -8.82
C CYS A 211 13.54 1.97 -7.88
N GLU A 212 13.19 2.43 -6.69
CA GLU A 212 14.15 2.75 -5.63
C GLU A 212 14.01 1.72 -4.51
N GLU A 213 15.13 1.28 -3.94
CA GLU A 213 15.11 0.37 -2.81
C GLU A 213 14.38 1.00 -1.62
N SER A 214 13.50 0.20 -1.02
CA SER A 214 12.67 0.61 0.10
C SER A 214 13.44 0.53 1.42
N GLU A 215 13.00 1.32 2.38
CA GLU A 215 13.48 1.19 3.76
C GLU A 215 13.10 -0.18 4.35
N GLY A 216 13.95 -0.72 5.20
CA GLY A 216 13.68 -1.97 5.92
C GLY A 216 12.92 -1.69 7.21
N VAL A 217 11.87 -2.48 7.49
CA VAL A 217 11.09 -2.39 8.75
C VAL A 217 11.13 -3.70 9.53
N CYS A 218 11.64 -3.66 10.75
CA CYS A 218 11.63 -4.77 11.71
C CYS A 218 10.79 -4.42 12.95
N MET A 219 10.07 -5.39 13.52
CA MET A 219 9.22 -5.18 14.71
C MET A 219 9.45 -6.23 15.79
N ALA A 220 9.26 -5.84 17.05
CA ALA A 220 9.00 -6.73 18.17
C ALA A 220 7.69 -6.30 18.86
N PHE A 221 6.75 -7.22 19.06
CA PHE A 221 5.41 -6.92 19.55
C PHE A 221 4.85 -8.07 20.39
N GLY A 222 3.90 -7.81 21.28
CA GLY A 222 3.27 -8.90 22.05
C GLY A 222 4.25 -9.63 22.97
N ASP A 223 4.21 -10.97 22.96
CA ASP A 223 4.74 -11.81 24.04
C ASP A 223 6.05 -12.62 23.90
N PRO A 224 7.14 -12.14 23.26
CA PRO A 224 7.26 -11.28 22.09
C PRO A 224 7.32 -12.11 20.80
N HIS A 225 6.64 -11.57 19.80
CA HIS A 225 6.72 -11.93 18.40
C HIS A 225 7.66 -10.96 17.69
N TYR A 226 8.30 -11.43 16.63
CA TYR A 226 9.25 -10.67 15.84
C TYR A 226 8.84 -10.70 14.38
N LYS A 227 9.01 -9.58 13.68
CA LYS A 227 8.98 -9.48 12.21
C LYS A 227 10.35 -8.99 11.75
N THR A 228 11.05 -9.78 10.94
CA THR A 228 12.33 -9.41 10.34
C THR A 228 12.16 -8.37 9.24
N PHE A 229 13.27 -7.81 8.77
CA PHE A 229 13.27 -6.86 7.65
C PHE A 229 12.70 -7.47 6.36
N ASP A 230 12.96 -8.76 6.12
CA ASP A 230 12.52 -9.49 4.92
C ASP A 230 11.14 -10.16 5.10
N GLY A 231 10.44 -9.87 6.20
CA GLY A 231 9.03 -10.22 6.41
C GLY A 231 8.76 -11.50 7.20
N LYS A 232 9.78 -12.19 7.72
CA LYS A 232 9.59 -13.41 8.51
C LYS A 232 8.99 -13.08 9.87
N ILE A 233 7.83 -13.67 10.16
CA ILE A 233 7.18 -13.58 11.47
C ILE A 233 7.38 -14.88 12.24
N TYR A 234 8.00 -14.76 13.42
CA TYR A 234 8.24 -15.87 14.35
C TYR A 234 8.04 -15.43 15.80
N SER A 235 7.92 -16.41 16.71
CA SER A 235 7.70 -16.16 18.14
C SER A 235 8.84 -16.75 18.95
N PHE A 236 9.42 -15.94 19.86
CA PHE A 236 10.53 -16.38 20.69
C PHE A 236 10.40 -15.80 22.11
N GLN A 237 9.96 -16.64 23.05
CA GLN A 237 9.73 -16.29 24.44
C GLN A 237 11.03 -16.29 25.28
N GLY A 238 12.14 -15.81 24.72
CA GLY A 238 13.43 -15.79 25.42
C GLY A 238 13.46 -14.80 26.58
N VAL A 239 13.81 -15.25 27.78
CA VAL A 239 14.13 -14.36 28.91
C VAL A 239 15.59 -13.98 28.84
N GLY A 240 15.91 -12.69 28.83
CA GLY A 240 17.30 -12.24 28.84
C GLY A 240 17.56 -10.98 28.05
N ARG A 241 18.79 -10.83 27.57
CA ARG A 241 19.20 -9.72 26.70
C ARG A 241 19.62 -10.29 25.36
N TYR A 242 19.07 -9.74 24.28
CA TYR A 242 19.30 -10.24 22.93
C TYR A 242 19.72 -9.12 22.00
N GLN A 243 20.54 -9.46 21.01
CA GLN A 243 20.87 -8.57 19.91
C GLN A 243 19.65 -8.51 18.98
N PHE A 244 18.92 -7.38 18.99
CA PHE A 244 17.76 -7.19 18.14
C PHE A 244 18.23 -6.95 16.70
N VAL A 245 19.08 -5.95 16.52
CA VAL A 245 19.79 -5.66 15.26
C VAL A 245 21.14 -5.04 15.56
N ALA A 246 22.13 -5.26 14.71
CA ALA A 246 23.36 -4.49 14.66
C ALA A 246 23.77 -4.29 13.21
N ASP A 247 24.49 -3.19 12.95
CA ASP A 247 25.34 -3.07 11.78
C ASP A 247 26.58 -3.95 11.99
N CYS A 248 26.66 -5.03 11.22
CA CYS A 248 27.66 -6.08 11.36
C CYS A 248 28.81 -5.92 10.37
N GLU A 249 28.72 -4.95 9.45
CA GLU A 249 29.77 -4.59 8.50
C GLU A 249 30.60 -3.41 9.00
N HIS A 250 29.96 -2.30 9.36
CA HIS A 250 30.65 -1.06 9.75
C HIS A 250 30.49 -0.70 11.23
N HIS A 251 29.66 -1.45 11.98
CA HIS A 251 29.44 -1.25 13.41
C HIS A 251 28.93 0.15 13.79
N ASN A 252 28.19 0.82 12.91
CA ASN A 252 27.66 2.16 13.15
C ASN A 252 26.66 2.21 14.32
N PHE A 253 25.83 1.17 14.47
CA PHE A 253 24.85 1.09 15.54
C PHE A 253 24.58 -0.35 16.00
N SER A 254 24.04 -0.48 17.21
CA SER A 254 23.49 -1.74 17.71
C SER A 254 22.30 -1.49 18.64
N ILE A 255 21.26 -2.30 18.50
CA ILE A 255 20.05 -2.23 19.32
C ILE A 255 19.85 -3.59 20.00
N ARG A 256 19.67 -3.54 21.31
CA ARG A 256 19.48 -4.72 22.16
C ARG A 256 18.17 -4.60 22.91
N VAL A 257 17.46 -5.72 23.01
CA VAL A 257 16.21 -5.83 23.79
C VAL A 257 16.46 -6.62 25.06
N ALA A 258 15.78 -6.22 26.14
CA ALA A 258 15.75 -6.97 27.39
C ALA A 258 14.34 -7.50 27.64
N ASN A 259 14.22 -8.82 27.58
CA ASN A 259 12.98 -9.55 27.71
C ASN A 259 12.88 -10.16 29.11
N VAL A 260 11.70 -10.03 29.71
CA VAL A 260 11.41 -10.56 31.06
C VAL A 260 10.05 -11.23 31.07
N TYR A 261 9.80 -12.07 32.06
CA TYR A 261 8.44 -12.53 32.35
C TYR A 261 7.49 -11.35 32.51
N GLN A 262 6.28 -11.48 31.96
CA GLN A 262 5.27 -10.42 32.00
C GLN A 262 4.88 -10.05 33.44
N ASN A 263 4.80 -11.04 34.33
CA ASN A 263 4.65 -10.88 35.77
C ASN A 263 5.41 -11.99 36.53
N LYS A 264 5.47 -11.90 37.87
CA LYS A 264 6.23 -12.86 38.72
C LYS A 264 5.74 -14.31 38.59
N ASN A 265 4.47 -14.51 38.24
CA ASN A 265 3.82 -15.81 38.15
C ASN A 265 3.71 -16.31 36.71
N SER A 266 4.26 -15.57 35.73
CA SER A 266 4.13 -15.93 34.33
C SER A 266 4.82 -17.24 34.01
N LYS A 267 4.09 -18.08 33.26
CA LYS A 267 4.57 -19.40 32.86
C LYS A 267 4.61 -19.57 31.35
N THR A 268 3.93 -18.71 30.59
CA THR A 268 3.79 -18.87 29.14
C THR A 268 4.30 -17.68 28.34
N SER A 269 4.43 -16.51 28.96
CA SER A 269 4.62 -15.25 28.21
C SER A 269 5.77 -14.38 28.77
N THR A 270 6.49 -13.73 27.86
CA THR A 270 7.53 -12.74 28.16
C THR A 270 7.22 -11.42 27.47
N LEU A 271 7.90 -10.33 27.81
CA LEU A 271 7.76 -9.07 27.08
C LEU A 271 9.07 -8.29 27.03
N THR A 272 9.21 -7.50 25.96
CA THR A 272 10.29 -6.52 25.80
C THR A 272 10.09 -5.38 26.79
N LYS A 273 10.99 -5.24 27.77
CA LYS A 273 10.85 -4.22 28.85
C LYS A 273 11.80 -3.04 28.68
N ARG A 274 12.93 -3.26 28.02
CA ARG A 274 13.94 -2.22 27.78
C ARG A 274 14.56 -2.39 26.40
N VAL A 275 14.90 -1.25 25.81
CA VAL A 275 15.62 -1.15 24.54
C VAL A 275 16.89 -0.36 24.81
N ALA A 276 18.05 -0.93 24.49
CA ALA A 276 19.34 -0.28 24.61
C ALA A 276 19.92 -0.05 23.21
N ILE A 277 20.09 1.22 22.85
CA ILE A 277 20.58 1.66 21.56
C ILE A 277 21.99 2.22 21.78
N LYS A 278 22.94 1.73 20.98
CA LYS A 278 24.29 2.28 20.87
C LYS A 278 24.46 2.82 19.46
N SER A 279 24.85 4.09 19.35
CA SER A 279 25.23 4.74 18.09
C SER A 279 26.49 5.57 18.36
N GLY A 280 27.62 5.17 17.75
CA GLY A 280 28.94 5.69 18.12
C GLY A 280 29.23 5.55 19.64
N LYS A 281 29.54 6.68 20.30
CA LYS A 281 29.78 6.76 21.75
C LYS A 281 28.49 6.91 22.58
N MET A 282 27.36 7.22 21.94
CA MET A 282 26.10 7.50 22.61
C MET A 282 25.38 6.21 23.01
N ARG A 283 24.82 6.19 24.22
CA ARG A 283 24.02 5.08 24.76
C ARG A 283 22.64 5.58 25.17
N ILE A 284 21.61 5.20 24.43
CA ILE A 284 20.21 5.53 24.73
C ILE A 284 19.55 4.29 25.32
N ASN A 285 18.90 4.43 26.47
CA ASN A 285 18.17 3.36 27.13
C ASN A 285 16.72 3.76 27.30
N LEU A 286 15.83 3.05 26.61
CA LEU A 286 14.39 3.21 26.69
C LEU A 286 13.82 2.15 27.64
N GLY A 287 12.93 2.56 28.52
CA GLY A 287 12.22 1.68 29.44
C GLY A 287 10.71 1.87 29.34
N GLN A 288 9.99 1.10 30.16
CA GLN A 288 8.55 1.23 30.28
C GLN A 288 8.13 2.63 30.78
N ASN A 289 6.88 2.99 30.49
CA ASN A 289 6.32 4.32 30.76
C ASN A 289 7.14 5.45 30.11
N LEU A 290 7.69 5.19 28.91
CA LEU A 290 8.49 6.11 28.12
C LEU A 290 9.71 6.68 28.87
N ARG A 291 10.25 5.93 29.85
CA ARG A 291 11.42 6.39 30.60
C ARG A 291 12.67 6.32 29.73
N THR A 292 13.30 7.47 29.51
CA THR A 292 14.50 7.59 28.67
C THR A 292 15.73 7.96 29.49
N LYS A 293 16.85 7.29 29.20
CA LYS A 293 18.17 7.67 29.70
C LYS A 293 19.17 7.79 28.56
N ILE A 294 20.00 8.83 28.58
CA ILE A 294 21.10 9.03 27.64
C ILE A 294 22.40 9.04 28.44
N ASN A 295 23.35 8.19 28.07
CA ASN A 295 24.64 8.02 28.74
C ASN A 295 24.51 7.79 30.26
N GLY A 296 23.44 7.11 30.69
CA GLY A 296 23.17 6.80 32.10
C GLY A 296 22.30 7.82 32.83
N GLN A 297 22.21 9.05 32.33
CA GLN A 297 21.41 10.13 32.92
C GLN A 297 19.97 10.10 32.39
N LYS A 298 19.00 10.37 33.26
CA LYS A 298 17.60 10.50 32.85
C LYS A 298 17.44 11.86 32.17
N VAL A 299 16.69 11.89 31.06
CA VAL A 299 16.41 13.13 30.31
C VAL A 299 14.91 13.40 30.28
N ASP A 300 14.56 14.67 30.19
CA ASP A 300 13.20 15.09 29.89
C ASP A 300 12.93 15.05 28.38
N LEU A 301 11.66 14.98 28.01
CA LEU A 301 11.21 14.74 26.65
C LEU A 301 10.23 15.83 26.19
N PRO A 302 10.29 16.31 24.93
CA PRO A 302 11.19 15.87 23.85
C PRO A 302 12.66 16.21 24.12
N TYR A 303 13.58 15.53 23.43
CA TYR A 303 15.02 15.70 23.62
C TYR A 303 15.75 15.73 22.28
N LYS A 304 16.66 16.69 22.09
CA LYS A 304 17.41 16.85 20.85
C LYS A 304 18.89 17.07 21.13
N ILE A 305 19.74 16.46 20.31
CA ILE A 305 21.15 16.80 20.15
C ILE A 305 21.32 17.14 18.68
N GLU A 306 21.65 18.40 18.39
CA GLU A 306 21.79 18.88 17.01
C GLU A 306 22.68 17.95 16.18
N GLN A 307 22.18 17.61 14.98
CA GLN A 307 22.84 16.73 14.02
C GLN A 307 23.24 15.35 14.56
N LYS A 308 22.62 14.86 15.65
CA LYS A 308 22.95 13.53 16.22
C LYS A 308 21.74 12.71 16.62
N LEU A 309 20.76 13.35 17.27
CA LEU A 309 19.64 12.68 17.90
C LEU A 309 18.44 13.60 17.98
N GLN A 310 17.27 13.09 17.61
CA GLN A 310 15.99 13.70 17.90
C GLN A 310 15.08 12.67 18.55
N ILE A 311 14.51 13.00 19.71
CA ILE A 311 13.54 12.18 20.42
C ILE A 311 12.26 12.99 20.57
N GLU A 312 11.24 12.55 19.85
CA GLU A 312 9.90 13.09 19.94
C GLU A 312 9.04 12.22 20.86
N LYS A 313 8.18 12.90 21.63
CA LYS A 313 7.24 12.24 22.53
C LYS A 313 5.82 12.49 22.06
N PHE A 314 5.17 11.41 21.67
CA PHE A 314 3.74 11.38 21.42
C PHE A 314 2.99 10.87 22.66
N LYS A 315 1.66 10.88 22.59
CA LYS A 315 0.79 10.50 23.70
C LYS A 315 1.04 9.06 24.19
N ASP A 316 1.32 8.13 23.27
CA ASP A 316 1.41 6.68 23.55
C ASP A 316 2.74 6.05 23.09
N HIS A 317 3.68 6.82 22.52
CA HIS A 317 4.96 6.30 22.04
C HIS A 317 6.03 7.40 21.93
N LEU A 318 7.28 6.97 21.79
CA LEU A 318 8.42 7.80 21.38
C LEU A 318 8.80 7.49 19.95
N VAL A 319 9.24 8.50 19.21
CA VAL A 319 9.98 8.36 17.96
C VAL A 319 11.39 8.87 18.20
N ILE A 320 12.38 8.06 17.84
CA ILE A 320 13.81 8.37 18.00
C ILE A 320 14.43 8.33 16.61
N ASP A 321 14.94 9.46 16.15
CA ASP A 321 15.68 9.60 14.90
C ASP A 321 17.17 9.75 15.21
N LEU A 322 17.98 8.87 14.62
CA LEU A 322 19.43 8.92 14.66
C LEU A 322 19.97 9.55 13.37
N LEU A 323 21.12 10.21 13.45
CA LEU A 323 21.76 10.85 12.28
C LEU A 323 21.97 9.89 11.10
N ASN A 324 22.24 8.62 11.38
CA ASN A 324 22.51 7.60 10.37
C ASN A 324 21.23 7.04 9.70
N GLY A 325 20.11 7.77 9.79
CA GLY A 325 18.81 7.44 9.20
C GLY A 325 18.01 6.37 9.92
N VAL A 326 18.56 5.77 10.99
CA VAL A 326 17.86 4.73 11.76
C VAL A 326 16.80 5.38 12.64
N ARG A 327 15.54 4.96 12.46
CA ARG A 327 14.37 5.45 13.20
C ARG A 327 13.79 4.36 14.09
N ILE A 328 13.49 4.70 15.34
CA ILE A 328 12.94 3.78 16.34
C ILE A 328 11.61 4.30 16.86
N LEU A 329 10.59 3.45 16.87
CA LEU A 329 9.33 3.71 17.58
C LEU A 329 9.20 2.80 18.80
N TRP A 330 8.93 3.39 19.96
CA TRP A 330 8.80 2.64 21.22
C TRP A 330 7.55 3.07 21.99
N THR A 331 6.61 2.16 22.27
CA THR A 331 5.35 2.49 22.97
C THR A 331 5.48 2.64 24.48
N GLY A 332 6.66 2.38 25.06
CA GLY A 332 6.81 2.36 26.51
C GLY A 332 6.14 1.16 27.18
N LYS A 333 5.72 0.14 26.42
CA LYS A 333 5.10 -1.08 26.94
C LYS A 333 5.89 -2.32 26.52
N SER A 334 5.81 -2.67 25.24
CA SER A 334 6.43 -3.87 24.64
C SER A 334 6.65 -3.73 23.13
N PHE A 335 5.80 -2.98 22.42
CA PHE A 335 5.96 -2.72 21.00
C PHE A 335 7.20 -1.86 20.68
N LEU A 336 8.03 -2.39 19.79
CA LEU A 336 9.21 -1.77 19.22
C LEU A 336 9.14 -1.93 17.70
N GLU A 337 9.28 -0.83 16.96
CA GLU A 337 9.52 -0.85 15.52
C GLU A 337 10.81 -0.12 15.21
N LEU A 338 11.51 -0.64 14.21
CA LEU A 338 12.74 -0.10 13.68
C LEU A 338 12.61 0.07 12.18
N THR A 339 12.92 1.26 11.69
CA THR A 339 13.07 1.56 10.27
C THR A 339 14.53 1.88 9.98
N VAL A 340 15.10 1.27 8.93
CA VAL A 340 16.47 1.48 8.48
C VAL A 340 16.49 1.87 7.01
N PRO A 341 17.38 2.80 6.58
CA PRO A 341 17.56 3.11 5.17
C PRO A 341 18.01 1.90 4.36
N ALA A 342 17.69 1.90 3.06
CA ALA A 342 18.14 0.86 2.11
C ALA A 342 19.66 0.67 2.08
N SER A 343 20.45 1.69 2.43
CA SER A 343 21.91 1.62 2.51
C SER A 343 22.46 0.58 3.50
N TYR A 344 21.61 0.03 4.40
CA TYR A 344 21.96 -1.06 5.32
C TYR A 344 21.68 -2.46 4.78
N LYS A 345 21.19 -2.58 3.55
CA LYS A 345 20.92 -3.88 2.91
C LYS A 345 22.18 -4.75 2.89
N ASN A 346 22.05 -6.02 3.29
CA ASN A 346 23.13 -6.99 3.49
C ASN A 346 24.13 -6.68 4.63
N LYS A 347 23.95 -5.60 5.39
CA LYS A 347 24.91 -5.17 6.43
C LYS A 347 24.47 -5.52 7.84
N LEU A 348 23.21 -5.91 8.00
CA LEU A 348 22.60 -6.09 9.31
C LEU A 348 22.70 -7.53 9.79
N CYS A 349 22.67 -7.70 11.11
CA CYS A 349 22.50 -9.02 11.71
C CYS A 349 21.82 -8.94 13.08
N GLY A 350 21.10 -9.99 13.47
CA GLY A 350 20.40 -10.07 14.75
C GLY A 350 19.10 -10.86 14.65
N LEU A 351 18.23 -10.68 15.64
CA LEU A 351 16.87 -11.21 15.63
C LEU A 351 16.02 -10.64 14.47
N CYS A 352 16.37 -9.47 13.92
CA CYS A 352 15.70 -8.87 12.77
C CYS A 352 16.11 -9.43 11.39
N GLY A 353 16.97 -10.45 11.34
CA GLY A 353 17.50 -10.96 10.07
C GLY A 353 18.70 -10.16 9.56
N ASN A 354 18.99 -10.30 8.26
CA ASN A 354 20.15 -9.70 7.59
C ASN A 354 19.80 -8.60 6.57
N PHE A 355 18.50 -8.40 6.27
CA PHE A 355 17.97 -7.40 5.35
C PHE A 355 18.57 -7.56 3.94
N ASN A 356 18.30 -8.69 3.30
CA ASN A 356 18.79 -9.01 1.95
C ASN A 356 17.67 -9.36 0.96
N ASN A 357 16.40 -9.14 1.34
CA ASN A 357 15.19 -9.53 0.63
C ASN A 357 14.98 -11.06 0.53
N ASN A 358 15.63 -11.86 1.37
CA ASN A 358 15.46 -13.31 1.41
C ASN A 358 14.95 -13.82 2.78
N VAL A 359 13.63 -13.89 2.89
CA VAL A 359 12.92 -14.40 4.08
C VAL A 359 13.33 -15.81 4.54
N GLN A 360 13.93 -16.61 3.66
CA GLN A 360 14.31 -17.99 3.98
C GLN A 360 15.55 -18.04 4.89
N ASP A 361 16.46 -17.06 4.80
CA ASP A 361 17.71 -17.06 5.56
C ASP A 361 17.70 -16.21 6.83
N ASP A 362 16.58 -15.53 7.11
CA ASP A 362 16.37 -14.68 8.28
C ASP A 362 16.64 -15.33 9.64
N LEU A 363 16.54 -16.66 9.74
CA LEU A 363 16.86 -17.41 10.96
C LEU A 363 18.32 -17.90 10.95
N LYS A 364 19.24 -17.04 10.54
CA LYS A 364 20.69 -17.31 10.58
C LYS A 364 21.22 -17.19 12.01
N LEU A 365 21.93 -18.23 12.48
CA LEU A 365 22.60 -18.18 13.78
C LEU A 365 23.73 -17.13 13.76
N ARG A 366 24.03 -16.53 14.93
CA ARG A 366 25.11 -15.53 15.06
C ARG A 366 26.45 -15.98 14.45
N LYS A 367 26.79 -17.25 14.61
CA LYS A 367 27.95 -17.93 14.01
C LYS A 367 27.51 -19.32 13.58
N GLY A 368 26.94 -19.45 12.39
CA GLY A 368 26.47 -20.75 11.92
C GLY A 368 25.47 -20.70 10.77
N PRO A 369 24.79 -21.83 10.52
CA PRO A 369 23.87 -21.98 9.41
C PRO A 369 22.53 -21.25 9.66
N VAL A 370 21.70 -21.23 8.62
CA VAL A 370 20.27 -20.93 8.72
C VAL A 370 19.55 -22.12 9.33
N VAL A 371 18.60 -21.85 10.23
CA VAL A 371 17.81 -22.90 10.91
C VAL A 371 16.32 -22.75 10.63
N LYS A 372 15.53 -23.79 10.91
CA LYS A 372 14.07 -23.78 10.72
C LYS A 372 13.37 -23.16 11.94
N GLU A 373 12.10 -22.77 11.78
CA GLU A 373 11.28 -22.23 12.89
C GLU A 373 11.09 -23.24 14.03
N SER A 374 11.21 -24.56 13.78
CA SER A 374 11.24 -25.60 14.80
C SER A 374 12.41 -25.46 15.78
N ASP A 375 13.51 -24.84 15.35
CA ASP A 375 14.74 -24.66 16.13
C ASP A 375 14.86 -23.24 16.71
N ILE A 376 13.73 -22.55 16.90
CA ILE A 376 13.73 -21.14 17.28
C ILE A 376 14.46 -20.84 18.60
N LEU A 377 14.48 -21.82 19.53
CA LEU A 377 15.23 -21.69 20.77
C LEU A 377 16.74 -21.64 20.52
N MET A 378 17.26 -22.44 19.58
CA MET A 378 18.66 -22.41 19.18
C MET A 378 18.99 -21.08 18.49
N PHE A 379 18.12 -20.61 17.59
CA PHE A 379 18.25 -19.30 16.96
C PHE A 379 18.35 -18.16 17.98
N GLY A 380 17.36 -18.04 18.87
CA GLY A 380 17.33 -16.99 19.88
C GLY A 380 18.49 -17.07 20.87
N ALA A 381 18.91 -18.28 21.26
CA ALA A 381 20.07 -18.48 22.13
C ALA A 381 21.38 -17.98 21.48
N SER A 382 21.55 -18.18 20.17
CA SER A 382 22.73 -17.69 19.43
C SER A 382 22.86 -16.16 19.47
N TRP A 383 21.73 -15.45 19.58
CA TRP A 383 21.67 -13.99 19.64
C TRP A 383 21.67 -13.42 21.06
N CYS A 384 21.81 -14.25 22.10
CA CYS A 384 21.98 -13.79 23.48
C CYS A 384 23.21 -12.88 23.65
N VAL A 385 23.09 -11.87 24.53
CA VAL A 385 24.16 -10.92 24.85
C VAL A 385 24.53 -11.05 26.33
N GLY A 386 25.77 -11.43 26.59
CA GLY A 386 26.34 -11.57 27.93
C GLY A 386 27.45 -12.63 27.96
N SER A 387 27.94 -12.94 29.16
CA SER A 387 28.85 -14.07 29.33
C SER A 387 28.14 -15.41 29.09
N LYS A 388 28.92 -16.46 28.82
CA LYS A 388 28.40 -17.83 28.63
C LYS A 388 27.53 -18.28 29.81
N ALA A 389 27.94 -17.96 31.04
CA ALA A 389 27.18 -18.27 32.26
C ALA A 389 25.83 -17.53 32.31
N VAL A 390 25.79 -16.24 31.93
CA VAL A 390 24.56 -15.45 31.89
C VAL A 390 23.59 -15.99 30.84
N CYS A 391 24.08 -16.30 29.63
CA CYS A 391 23.25 -16.87 28.58
C CYS A 391 22.76 -18.28 28.91
N ALA A 392 23.58 -19.11 29.56
CA ALA A 392 23.15 -20.43 30.06
C ALA A 392 22.02 -20.32 31.10
N LYS A 393 22.09 -19.33 32.00
CA LYS A 393 21.00 -19.04 32.95
C LYS A 393 19.71 -18.64 32.23
N TYR A 394 19.81 -17.77 31.23
CA TYR A 394 18.68 -17.35 30.40
C TYR A 394 18.07 -18.51 29.60
N ALA A 395 18.88 -19.39 29.04
CA ALA A 395 18.42 -20.59 28.36
C ALA A 395 17.63 -21.52 29.31
N LYS A 396 18.14 -21.75 30.53
CA LYS A 396 17.44 -22.51 31.58
C LYS A 396 16.13 -21.87 32.04
N GLN A 397 16.01 -20.55 31.99
CA GLN A 397 14.76 -19.84 32.30
C GLN A 397 13.76 -19.95 31.14
N THR A 398 14.25 -19.79 29.92
CA THR A 398 13.46 -19.88 28.69
C THR A 398 12.86 -21.28 28.53
N SER A 399 13.62 -22.35 28.82
CA SER A 399 13.11 -23.73 28.73
C SER A 399 12.00 -24.08 29.72
N LYS A 400 11.80 -23.26 30.77
CA LYS A 400 10.69 -23.43 31.73
C LYS A 400 9.36 -22.85 31.24
N ILE A 401 9.39 -22.08 30.15
CA ILE A 401 8.19 -21.47 29.57
C ILE A 401 7.37 -22.57 28.90
N ARG A 402 6.10 -22.65 29.29
CA ARG A 402 5.17 -23.66 28.82
C ARG A 402 4.44 -23.14 27.58
N PRO A 403 4.15 -24.01 26.61
CA PRO A 403 3.24 -23.66 25.51
C PRO A 403 1.89 -23.20 26.05
N CYS A 404 1.28 -22.23 25.38
CA CYS A 404 -0.07 -21.81 25.71
C CYS A 404 -1.07 -22.96 25.54
N LYS A 405 -1.83 -23.28 26.59
CA LYS A 405 -2.97 -24.22 26.54
C LYS A 405 -4.28 -23.43 26.52
N ALA A 406 -5.00 -23.48 25.40
CA ALA A 406 -6.08 -22.57 25.01
C ALA A 406 -7.37 -22.56 25.85
N LYS A 407 -7.50 -23.37 26.92
CA LYS A 407 -8.82 -23.72 27.49
C LYS A 407 -9.48 -22.66 28.41
N ARG A 408 -8.83 -21.55 28.77
CA ARG A 408 -9.35 -20.61 29.80
C ARG A 408 -9.25 -19.12 29.44
N VAL A 409 -9.13 -18.80 28.15
CA VAL A 409 -8.76 -17.46 27.69
C VAL A 409 -9.74 -16.97 26.65
N ASP A 410 -10.25 -15.75 26.81
CA ASP A 410 -11.05 -15.08 25.78
C ASP A 410 -10.14 -14.67 24.61
N LYS A 411 -10.25 -15.43 23.53
CA LYS A 411 -9.50 -15.28 22.28
C LYS A 411 -10.29 -14.52 21.21
N ASN A 412 -11.55 -14.22 21.51
CA ASN A 412 -12.48 -13.61 20.57
C ASN A 412 -12.00 -12.24 20.03
N PRO A 413 -11.23 -11.41 20.77
CA PRO A 413 -10.68 -10.16 20.23
C PRO A 413 -9.71 -10.33 19.05
N CYS A 414 -9.09 -11.49 18.84
CA CYS A 414 -8.19 -11.70 17.71
C CYS A 414 -8.88 -11.68 16.34
N LYS A 415 -10.21 -11.86 16.31
CA LYS A 415 -11.03 -11.76 15.08
C LYS A 415 -11.00 -10.37 14.44
N TYR A 416 -10.57 -9.34 15.16
CA TYR A 416 -10.40 -8.01 14.55
C TYR A 416 -9.37 -8.02 13.42
N LEU A 417 -8.37 -8.91 13.45
CA LEU A 417 -7.41 -9.09 12.35
C LEU A 417 -8.03 -9.68 11.08
N THR A 418 -9.22 -10.28 11.18
CA THR A 418 -9.95 -10.85 10.03
C THR A 418 -11.13 -9.97 9.62
N SER A 419 -11.24 -8.77 10.20
CA SER A 419 -12.34 -7.85 9.94
C SER A 419 -12.00 -6.99 8.73
N THR A 420 -12.68 -7.25 7.64
CA THR A 420 -12.63 -6.46 6.41
C THR A 420 -13.00 -4.99 6.66
N ASP A 421 -13.85 -4.71 7.65
CA ASP A 421 -14.25 -3.34 7.99
C ASP A 421 -13.13 -2.53 8.67
N LEU A 422 -12.19 -3.20 9.35
CA LEU A 422 -11.10 -2.53 10.08
C LEU A 422 -9.83 -2.37 9.28
N PHE A 423 -9.53 -3.37 8.45
CA PHE A 423 -8.28 -3.44 7.68
C PHE A 423 -8.56 -3.53 6.17
N ASN A 424 -9.67 -2.93 5.74
CA ASN A 424 -10.09 -2.90 4.34
C ASN A 424 -8.92 -2.48 3.43
N GLY A 425 -8.71 -3.22 2.33
CA GLY A 425 -7.63 -2.96 1.37
C GLY A 425 -6.24 -3.43 1.80
N CYS A 426 -6.03 -3.85 3.06
CA CYS A 426 -4.79 -4.49 3.48
C CYS A 426 -4.83 -6.01 3.29
N ASP A 427 -6.02 -6.62 3.38
CA ASP A 427 -6.19 -8.07 3.23
C ASP A 427 -5.66 -8.62 1.89
N SER A 428 -5.73 -7.82 0.81
CA SER A 428 -5.19 -8.18 -0.51
C SER A 428 -3.67 -8.07 -0.60
N LYS A 429 -3.03 -7.31 0.29
CA LYS A 429 -1.58 -7.06 0.29
C LYS A 429 -0.83 -7.79 1.40
N LEU A 430 -1.51 -8.14 2.50
CA LEU A 430 -0.88 -8.66 3.70
C LEU A 430 -1.69 -9.78 4.35
N ASN A 431 -1.09 -10.96 4.42
CA ASN A 431 -1.69 -12.12 5.06
C ASN A 431 -1.69 -11.97 6.61
N TYR A 432 -2.88 -11.94 7.22
CA TYR A 432 -3.03 -11.76 8.66
C TYR A 432 -2.66 -13.01 9.49
N ASN A 433 -2.52 -14.20 8.91
CA ASN A 433 -2.49 -15.48 9.65
C ASN A 433 -1.40 -15.53 10.73
N LYS A 434 -0.21 -15.01 10.45
CA LYS A 434 0.90 -15.00 11.42
C LYS A 434 0.63 -14.01 12.56
N TYR A 435 0.03 -12.86 12.27
CA TYR A 435 -0.41 -11.90 13.29
C TYR A 435 -1.57 -12.44 14.14
N TYR A 436 -2.49 -13.19 13.52
CA TYR A 436 -3.59 -13.83 14.23
C TYR A 436 -3.08 -14.90 15.19
N LYS A 437 -2.15 -15.76 14.76
CA LYS A 437 -1.49 -16.75 15.64
C LYS A 437 -0.75 -16.07 16.79
N ALA A 438 -0.04 -14.97 16.52
CA ALA A 438 0.59 -14.13 17.54
C ALA A 438 -0.43 -13.59 18.56
N CYS A 439 -1.52 -12.98 18.09
CA CYS A 439 -2.61 -12.52 18.96
C CYS A 439 -3.16 -13.62 19.85
N MET A 440 -3.36 -14.82 19.29
CA MET A 440 -3.87 -15.96 20.03
C MET A 440 -2.92 -16.43 21.14
N MET A 441 -1.60 -16.22 20.97
CA MET A 441 -0.57 -16.44 21.99
C MET A 441 -0.58 -15.33 23.04
N ASP A 442 -0.61 -14.06 22.62
CA ASP A 442 -0.66 -12.89 23.50
C ASP A 442 -1.82 -12.93 24.50
N MET A 443 -2.97 -13.49 24.08
CA MET A 443 -4.14 -13.58 24.95
C MET A 443 -3.96 -14.64 26.04
N CYS A 444 -3.08 -15.63 25.87
CA CYS A 444 -2.96 -16.79 26.75
C CYS A 444 -2.65 -16.44 28.21
N GLU A 445 -1.83 -15.41 28.40
CA GLU A 445 -1.57 -14.83 29.70
C GLU A 445 -1.73 -13.32 29.55
N CYS A 446 -2.98 -12.83 29.63
CA CYS A 446 -3.26 -11.40 29.45
C CYS A 446 -3.90 -10.75 30.68
N PRO A 447 -3.10 -10.29 31.67
CA PRO A 447 -3.61 -9.62 32.86
C PRO A 447 -4.42 -8.34 32.56
N SER A 448 -4.15 -7.69 31.43
CA SER A 448 -4.84 -6.46 31.03
C SER A 448 -6.17 -6.70 30.31
N GLY A 449 -6.42 -7.92 29.82
CA GLY A 449 -7.50 -8.26 28.90
C GLY A 449 -7.38 -7.65 27.49
N ARG A 450 -6.30 -6.90 27.18
CA ARG A 450 -6.14 -6.14 25.92
C ARG A 450 -4.78 -6.36 25.25
N CYS A 451 -4.21 -7.55 25.40
CA CYS A 451 -2.88 -7.87 24.84
C CYS A 451 -2.92 -8.02 23.32
N TYR A 452 -4.07 -8.44 22.77
CA TYR A 452 -4.36 -8.46 21.32
C TYR A 452 -4.07 -7.14 20.60
N CYS A 453 -4.09 -6.00 21.31
CA CYS A 453 -3.83 -4.69 20.73
C CYS A 453 -2.41 -4.52 20.19
N GLU A 454 -1.43 -5.24 20.71
CA GLU A 454 -0.05 -5.14 20.21
C GLU A 454 0.12 -5.88 18.88
N SER A 455 -0.56 -7.02 18.70
CA SER A 455 -0.61 -7.74 17.42
C SER A 455 -1.43 -6.99 16.37
N LEU A 456 -2.54 -6.35 16.76
CA LEU A 456 -3.27 -5.43 15.88
C LEU A 456 -2.42 -4.21 15.48
N MET A 457 -1.63 -3.67 16.42
CA MET A 457 -0.71 -2.57 16.12
C MET A 457 0.34 -2.97 15.08
N ALA A 458 0.92 -4.17 15.21
CA ALA A 458 1.89 -4.69 14.25
C ALA A 458 1.28 -4.82 12.85
N TYR A 459 0.09 -5.42 12.75
CA TYR A 459 -0.62 -5.58 11.47
C TYR A 459 -0.96 -4.21 10.85
N ALA A 460 -1.55 -3.30 11.65
CA ALA A 460 -1.90 -1.96 11.19
C ALA A 460 -0.70 -1.16 10.67
N ARG A 461 0.45 -1.28 11.34
CA ARG A 461 1.67 -0.58 10.92
C ARG A 461 2.24 -1.18 9.65
N GLU A 462 2.21 -2.49 9.49
CA GLU A 462 2.63 -3.13 8.24
C GLU A 462 1.71 -2.73 7.07
N CYS A 463 0.39 -2.63 7.28
CA CYS A 463 -0.54 -2.10 6.28
C CYS A 463 -0.16 -0.68 5.82
N ASN A 464 0.15 0.21 6.78
CA ASN A 464 0.58 1.58 6.48
C ASN A 464 1.88 1.61 5.67
N HIS A 465 2.84 0.73 5.98
CA HIS A 465 4.09 0.60 5.22
C HIS A 465 3.86 0.10 3.78
N LEU A 466 2.76 -0.63 3.54
CA LEU A 466 2.29 -1.04 2.21
C LEU A 466 1.42 0.02 1.52
N GLY A 467 1.37 1.23 2.08
CA GLY A 467 0.63 2.38 1.55
C GLY A 467 -0.88 2.29 1.75
N VAL A 468 -1.37 1.41 2.62
CA VAL A 468 -2.79 1.30 2.96
C VAL A 468 -3.02 1.96 4.30
N ASP A 469 -3.70 3.11 4.30
CA ASP A 469 -4.05 3.79 5.54
C ASP A 469 -5.17 3.05 6.27
N VAL A 470 -4.96 2.77 7.55
CA VAL A 470 -5.92 2.05 8.41
C VAL A 470 -6.41 2.95 9.54
N PRO A 471 -7.19 4.00 9.25
CA PRO A 471 -7.63 4.95 10.25
C PRO A 471 -8.58 4.28 11.27
N ASN A 472 -8.60 4.81 12.50
CA ASN A 472 -9.56 4.43 13.53
C ASN A 472 -9.55 2.97 14.03
N TRP A 473 -8.63 2.10 13.60
CA TRP A 473 -8.54 0.70 14.07
C TRP A 473 -8.48 0.62 15.61
N LYS A 474 -7.74 1.54 16.25
CA LYS A 474 -7.63 1.62 17.73
C LYS A 474 -8.97 1.87 18.43
N LYS A 475 -9.86 2.66 17.82
CA LYS A 475 -11.17 3.00 18.41
C LYS A 475 -12.11 1.80 18.33
N HIS A 476 -12.24 1.22 17.14
CA HIS A 476 -13.20 0.14 16.87
C HIS A 476 -12.80 -1.22 17.48
N SER A 477 -11.50 -1.49 17.60
CA SER A 477 -10.99 -2.69 18.30
C SER A 477 -10.90 -2.52 19.82
N TYR A 478 -11.33 -1.37 20.36
CA TYR A 478 -11.13 -1.01 21.75
C TYR A 478 -9.66 -1.19 22.16
N CYS A 479 -8.72 -0.53 21.48
CA CYS A 479 -7.30 -0.47 21.82
C CYS A 479 -6.85 0.93 22.32
N VAL A 480 -7.80 1.82 22.60
CA VAL A 480 -7.53 3.13 23.21
C VAL A 480 -7.13 3.02 24.68
N ALA A 481 -6.18 3.85 25.12
CA ALA A 481 -5.78 3.94 26.53
C ALA A 481 -6.95 4.47 27.38
N ASN A 482 -7.58 3.62 28.18
CA ASN A 482 -8.64 4.04 29.10
C ASN A 482 -8.02 4.76 30.31
N LYS A 483 -8.35 6.03 30.52
CA LYS A 483 -8.12 6.75 31.78
C LYS A 483 -9.08 6.33 32.91
N SER A 484 -9.92 5.31 32.69
CA SER A 484 -11.10 5.01 33.52
C SER A 484 -11.00 3.67 34.26
N ARG A 485 -9.95 3.45 35.05
CA ARG A 485 -10.02 2.50 36.19
C ARG A 485 -10.22 3.17 37.55
N ARG A 486 -10.26 4.51 37.63
CA ARG A 486 -10.62 5.24 38.87
C ARG A 486 -12.12 5.51 39.05
N LYS A 487 -12.97 5.32 38.02
CA LYS A 487 -14.43 5.59 38.12
C LYS A 487 -15.32 4.34 38.18
N ALA A 488 -14.79 3.14 37.96
CA ALA A 488 -15.59 1.91 38.02
C ALA A 488 -15.86 1.42 39.46
N ALA A 489 -15.15 1.93 40.47
CA ALA A 489 -15.41 1.65 41.89
C ALA A 489 -16.49 2.56 42.51
N GLN A 490 -17.02 3.54 41.76
CA GLN A 490 -18.04 4.49 42.23
C GLN A 490 -19.45 4.17 41.74
N ARG A 491 -19.66 3.02 41.09
CA ARG A 491 -20.97 2.58 40.56
C ARG A 491 -21.58 1.35 41.25
N THR A 492 -21.04 0.93 42.39
CA THR A 492 -21.76 0.07 43.34
C THR A 492 -22.24 0.96 44.48
N GLY A 493 -23.42 1.56 44.31
CA GLY A 493 -24.06 2.38 45.31
C GLY A 493 -24.41 1.56 46.55
N LEU A 494 -23.58 1.68 47.58
CA LEU A 494 -23.99 1.48 48.98
C LEU A 494 -23.63 2.78 49.70
N SER A 495 -24.64 3.49 50.21
CA SER A 495 -24.43 4.70 51.00
C SER A 495 -23.65 4.35 52.27
N LYS A 496 -22.80 5.27 52.73
CA LYS A 496 -22.03 5.15 53.98
C LYS A 496 -22.90 4.74 55.18
N GLU A 497 -24.13 5.22 55.22
CA GLU A 497 -25.10 4.91 56.28
C GLU A 497 -25.47 3.43 56.35
N LYS A 498 -25.55 2.74 55.20
CA LYS A 498 -25.87 1.31 55.14
C LYS A 498 -24.69 0.43 55.58
N ILE A 499 -23.46 0.92 55.43
CA ILE A 499 -22.23 0.26 55.90
C ILE A 499 -22.08 0.42 57.42
N ASP A 500 -22.38 1.59 57.97
CA ASP A 500 -22.33 1.82 59.43
C ASP A 500 -23.43 1.05 60.18
N LEU A 501 -24.61 0.86 59.57
CA LEU A 501 -25.67 0.02 60.12
C LEU A 501 -25.28 -1.48 60.17
N LEU A 502 -24.59 -1.98 59.13
CA LEU A 502 -24.10 -3.37 59.05
C LEU A 502 -22.93 -3.64 59.99
N MET A 503 -22.11 -2.62 60.29
CA MET A 503 -21.00 -2.73 61.24
C MET A 503 -21.47 -2.72 62.70
N LYS A 504 -22.56 -2.00 63.02
CA LYS A 504 -23.19 -2.03 64.35
C LYS A 504 -23.86 -3.37 64.66
N GLN A 505 -24.44 -4.04 63.67
CA GLN A 505 -25.05 -5.37 63.84
C GLN A 505 -24.04 -6.51 64.04
N ARG A 506 -22.74 -6.27 63.79
CA ARG A 506 -21.68 -7.29 63.89
C ARG A 506 -20.73 -7.12 65.09
N GLY A 507 -20.98 -6.17 65.98
CA GLY A 507 -20.30 -6.12 67.29
C GLY A 507 -18.77 -5.96 67.25
N ILE A 508 -18.21 -5.25 66.28
CA ILE A 508 -16.75 -5.04 66.19
C ILE A 508 -16.40 -3.62 66.65
N ASN A 509 -15.96 -3.48 67.90
CA ASN A 509 -15.40 -2.24 68.44
C ASN A 509 -13.97 -2.01 67.91
N ARG A 510 -13.70 -0.81 67.39
CA ARG A 510 -12.34 -0.34 67.10
C ARG A 510 -11.77 0.35 68.34
N THR A 511 -10.88 -0.32 69.07
CA THR A 511 -9.94 0.34 69.97
C THR A 511 -8.77 0.91 69.17
N ARG A 512 -8.48 2.17 69.44
CA ARG A 512 -7.46 3.02 68.82
C ARG A 512 -6.29 3.09 69.80
N SER A 513 -5.09 2.66 69.40
CA SER A 513 -3.85 3.09 70.07
C SER A 513 -3.04 3.89 69.05
N ALA A 514 -2.92 5.18 69.34
CA ALA A 514 -2.01 6.09 68.69
C ALA A 514 -0.80 6.24 69.62
N GLN A 515 0.40 5.93 69.14
CA GLN A 515 1.64 6.34 69.78
C GLN A 515 2.23 7.52 69.00
N ALA A 516 2.39 8.62 69.74
CA ALA A 516 3.00 9.87 69.34
C ALA A 516 4.55 9.75 69.29
N PRO A 517 5.26 10.65 68.59
CA PRO A 517 6.71 10.66 68.50
C PRO A 517 7.34 11.42 69.68
N LEU A 518 8.57 11.05 70.06
CA LEU A 518 9.43 11.78 71.01
C LEU A 518 10.79 12.09 70.35
N PRO A 519 11.54 13.09 70.85
CA PRO A 519 12.21 14.09 70.02
C PRO A 519 13.75 14.00 70.05
N ILE A 520 14.31 14.92 69.27
CA ILE A 520 15.72 15.23 69.02
C ILE A 520 16.54 15.39 70.32
N GLN A 521 17.70 14.72 70.35
CA GLN A 521 19.00 15.28 70.71
C GLN A 521 20.06 14.65 69.80
#